data_AF-A0A961C8Q9-F1
#
_entry.id   AF-A0A961C8Q9-F1
#
_cell.length_a   1.000
_cell.length_b   1.000
_cell.length_c   1.000
_cell.angle_alpha   90.00
_cell.angle_beta   90.00
_cell.angle_gamma   90.00
#
_symmetry.space_group_name_H-M   'P 1'
#
loop_
_entity.id
_entity.type
_entity.pdbx_description
1 polymer ?
#
loop_
_entity_poly.entity_id
_entity_poly.type
_entity_poly.pdbx_seq_one_letter_code
_entity_poly.pdbx_strand_id
1 'polypeptide(L)'
;DRPWITAAETCECAIAYLSVGEHDRALELFTWAQRLRTEDNSRYWTGIVLPEEVHFPGGEQSTYTAAAVLLAADALGGKSATANLFADPNSLPLPSEVD
;
A
#
# COMPACT_ATOMS: atom_id res chain seq x y z
N ASP A 1 -0.92 -9.93 -21.40
CA ASP A 1 -0.56 -9.58 -20.01
C ASP A 1 0.22 -10.69 -19.34
N ARG A 2 1.08 -10.32 -18.39
CA ARG A 2 1.52 -11.22 -17.32
C ARG A 2 0.63 -10.92 -16.12
N PRO A 3 -0.02 -11.91 -15.48
CA PRO A 3 -0.75 -11.68 -14.24
C PRO A 3 0.26 -11.38 -13.15
N TRP A 4 0.49 -10.10 -12.88
CA TRP A 4 1.43 -9.65 -11.87
C TRP A 4 0.70 -8.76 -10.87
N ILE A 5 1.20 -8.78 -9.64
CA ILE A 5 0.66 -8.04 -8.50
C ILE A 5 1.74 -7.07 -8.05
N THR A 6 1.37 -5.82 -7.78
CA THR A 6 2.30 -4.84 -7.21
C THR A 6 2.11 -4.72 -5.69
N ALA A 7 3.19 -4.39 -4.98
CA ALA A 7 3.10 -4.00 -3.58
C ALA A 7 2.31 -2.69 -3.42
N ALA A 8 2.50 -1.73 -4.35
CA ALA A 8 1.85 -0.43 -4.28
C ALA A 8 0.32 -0.53 -4.42
N GLU A 9 -0.19 -1.14 -5.49
CA GLU A 9 -1.63 -1.29 -5.74
C GLU A 9 -2.28 -2.17 -4.66
N THR A 10 -1.55 -3.15 -4.10
CA THR A 10 -2.04 -3.94 -2.97
C THR A 10 -2.22 -3.08 -1.72
N CYS A 11 -1.27 -2.20 -1.41
CA CYS A 11 -1.36 -1.26 -0.29
C CYS A 11 -2.46 -0.20 -0.51
N GLU A 12 -2.60 0.33 -1.72
CA GLU A 12 -3.68 1.26 -2.08
C GLU A 12 -5.05 0.58 -1.96
N CYS A 13 -5.16 -0.68 -2.36
CA CYS A 13 -6.37 -1.48 -2.16
C CYS A 13 -6.65 -1.72 -0.66
N ALA A 14 -5.63 -1.96 0.16
CA ALA A 14 -5.78 -2.06 1.61
C ALA A 14 -6.34 -0.77 2.22
N ILE A 15 -5.82 0.39 1.82
CA ILE A 15 -6.33 1.71 2.22
C ILE A 15 -7.79 1.89 1.79
N ALA A 16 -8.14 1.47 0.58
CA ALA A 16 -9.53 1.52 0.11
C ALA A 16 -10.47 0.68 0.99
N TYR A 17 -10.05 -0.53 1.39
CA TYR A 17 -10.82 -1.34 2.35
C TYR A 17 -10.96 -0.68 3.72
N LEU A 18 -9.92 -0.01 4.23
CA LEU A 18 -10.04 0.77 5.47
C LEU A 18 -11.12 1.83 5.36
N SER A 19 -11.22 2.51 4.21
CA SER A 19 -12.20 3.57 4.01
C SER A 19 -13.67 3.14 4.02
N VAL A 20 -13.92 1.84 3.88
CA VAL A 20 -15.25 1.24 3.99
C VAL A 20 -15.42 0.42 5.28
N GLY A 21 -14.48 0.50 6.22
CA GLY A 21 -14.53 -0.18 7.52
C GLY A 21 -14.08 -1.64 7.51
N GLU A 22 -13.55 -2.14 6.39
CA GLU A 22 -13.12 -3.54 6.20
C GLU A 22 -11.67 -3.75 6.69
N HIS A 23 -11.46 -3.56 7.99
CA HIS A 23 -10.13 -3.56 8.59
C HIS A 23 -9.38 -4.90 8.44
N ASP A 24 -10.04 -6.03 8.63
CA ASP A 24 -9.40 -7.35 8.55
C ASP A 24 -8.92 -7.65 7.13
N ARG A 25 -9.68 -7.24 6.11
CA ARG A 25 -9.29 -7.38 4.72
C ARG A 25 -8.10 -6.49 4.39
N ALA A 26 -8.10 -5.25 4.88
CA ALA A 26 -6.97 -4.35 4.71
C ALA A 26 -5.68 -4.92 5.33
N LEU A 27 -5.77 -5.48 6.54
CA LEU A 27 -4.63 -6.10 7.22
C LEU A 27 -4.12 -7.34 6.48
N GLU A 28 -5.02 -8.15 5.91
CA GLU A 28 -4.67 -9.30 5.08
C GLU A 28 -3.83 -8.88 3.86
N LEU A 29 -4.34 -7.90 3.09
CA LEU A 29 -3.65 -7.37 1.91
C LEU A 29 -2.29 -6.76 2.27
N PHE A 30 -2.24 -5.96 3.34
CA PHE A 30 -0.98 -5.39 3.81
C PHE A 30 0.04 -6.47 4.18
N THR A 31 -0.41 -7.54 4.86
CA THR A 31 0.43 -8.69 5.19
C THR A 31 0.97 -9.39 3.93
N TRP A 32 0.18 -9.47 2.86
CA TRP A 32 0.66 -10.00 1.57
C TRP A 32 1.68 -9.07 0.92
N ALA A 33 1.47 -7.76 0.94
CA ALA A 33 2.42 -6.78 0.39
C ALA A 33 3.79 -6.88 1.08
N GLN A 34 3.83 -7.23 2.37
CA GLN A 34 5.09 -7.44 3.09
C GLN A 34 5.96 -8.57 2.51
N ARG A 35 5.40 -9.51 1.74
CA ARG A 35 6.18 -10.56 1.05
C ARG A 35 7.09 -10.01 -0.05
N LEU A 36 6.83 -8.79 -0.53
CA LEU A 36 7.63 -8.11 -1.54
C LEU A 36 8.75 -7.25 -0.93
N ARG A 37 8.92 -7.28 0.39
CA ARG A 37 10.04 -6.61 1.04
C ARG A 37 11.35 -7.29 0.68
N THR A 38 12.39 -6.52 0.40
CA THR A 38 13.72 -7.05 0.08
C THR A 38 14.32 -7.78 1.28
N GLU A 39 15.20 -8.75 1.01
CA GLU A 39 15.82 -9.60 2.04
C GLU A 39 16.59 -8.80 3.09
N ASP A 40 17.20 -7.70 2.69
CA ASP A 40 17.91 -6.77 3.57
C ASP A 40 16.99 -5.81 4.35
N ASN A 41 15.66 -5.96 4.20
CA ASN A 41 14.64 -5.16 4.86
C ASN A 41 14.73 -3.65 4.57
N SER A 42 15.38 -3.23 3.49
CA SER A 42 15.58 -1.81 3.19
C SER A 42 14.58 -1.24 2.19
N ARG A 43 14.04 -2.07 1.29
CA ARG A 43 13.20 -1.66 0.15
C ARG A 43 12.09 -2.67 -0.12
N TYR A 44 11.29 -2.39 -1.16
CA TYR A 44 10.26 -3.29 -1.66
C TYR A 44 10.44 -3.47 -3.16
N TRP A 45 10.30 -4.71 -3.64
CA TRP A 45 10.12 -4.99 -5.06
C TRP A 45 8.81 -4.38 -5.54
N THR A 46 8.80 -3.81 -6.74
CA THR A 46 7.58 -3.20 -7.29
C THR A 46 6.44 -4.23 -7.38
N GLY A 47 6.73 -5.44 -7.84
CA GLY A 47 5.73 -6.50 -7.95
C GLY A 47 6.30 -7.88 -8.25
N ILE A 48 5.40 -8.85 -8.40
CA ILE A 48 5.69 -10.27 -8.62
C ILE A 48 4.70 -10.87 -9.61
N VAL A 49 5.19 -11.72 -10.50
CA VAL A 49 4.36 -12.56 -11.39
C VAL A 49 4.00 -13.84 -10.65
N LEU A 50 2.74 -14.25 -10.70
CA LEU A 50 2.28 -15.53 -10.15
C LEU A 50 1.71 -16.43 -11.26
N PRO A 51 1.96 -17.74 -11.21
CA PRO A 51 2.58 -18.51 -10.11
C PRO A 51 4.12 -18.59 -10.15
N GLU A 52 4.79 -17.95 -11.12
CA GLU A 52 6.23 -18.12 -11.34
C GLU A 52 7.11 -17.52 -10.23
N GLU A 53 6.55 -16.67 -9.37
CA GLU A 53 7.23 -16.00 -8.25
C GLU A 53 8.45 -15.17 -8.69
N VAL A 54 8.36 -14.57 -9.87
CA VAL A 54 9.42 -13.72 -10.43
C VAL A 54 9.10 -12.25 -10.21
N HIS A 55 10.06 -11.51 -9.66
CA HIS A 55 9.93 -10.06 -9.52
C HIS A 55 9.76 -9.37 -10.88
N PHE A 56 8.80 -8.45 -10.93
CA PHE A 56 8.47 -7.71 -12.14
C PHE A 56 7.95 -6.31 -11.78
N PRO A 57 8.27 -5.26 -12.57
CA PRO A 57 9.29 -5.22 -13.62
C PRO A 57 10.71 -5.50 -13.09
N GLY A 58 11.57 -6.04 -13.98
CA GLY A 58 12.84 -6.65 -13.58
C GLY A 58 13.73 -5.74 -12.75
N GLY A 59 14.03 -6.14 -11.52
CA GLY A 59 14.93 -5.40 -10.63
C GLY A 59 14.34 -4.14 -10.00
N GLU A 60 13.07 -3.81 -10.27
CA GLU A 60 12.51 -2.52 -9.88
C GLU A 60 12.07 -2.50 -8.42
N GLN A 61 12.40 -1.40 -7.75
CA GLN A 61 12.12 -1.14 -6.33
C GLN A 61 11.80 0.35 -6.16
N SER A 62 10.68 0.79 -6.71
CA SER A 62 10.38 2.22 -6.81
C SER A 62 10.20 2.88 -5.42
N THR A 63 10.53 4.17 -5.31
CA THR A 63 10.24 4.95 -4.09
C THR A 63 8.75 5.12 -3.87
N TYR A 64 7.96 5.14 -4.95
CA TYR A 64 6.50 5.14 -4.90
C TYR A 64 5.95 3.88 -4.22
N THR A 65 6.50 2.70 -4.52
CA THR A 65 6.14 1.45 -3.82
C THR A 65 6.39 1.55 -2.33
N ALA A 66 7.56 2.05 -1.92
CA ALA A 66 7.85 2.25 -0.50
C ALA A 66 6.90 3.28 0.14
N ALA A 67 6.56 4.35 -0.57
CA ALA A 67 5.61 5.36 -0.09
C ALA A 67 4.22 4.76 0.15
N ALA A 68 3.67 4.00 -0.81
CA ALA A 68 2.36 3.35 -0.66
C ALA A 68 2.32 2.41 0.55
N VAL A 69 3.39 1.65 0.81
CA VAL A 69 3.51 0.80 2.00
C VAL A 69 3.49 1.63 3.29
N LEU A 70 4.22 2.74 3.35
CA LEU A 70 4.24 3.63 4.52
C LEU A 70 2.85 4.24 4.80
N LEU A 71 2.16 4.69 3.75
CA LEU A 71 0.80 5.24 3.87
C LEU A 71 -0.18 4.19 4.40
N ALA A 72 -0.14 2.96 3.87
CA ALA A 72 -0.99 1.88 4.34
C ALA A 72 -0.69 1.49 5.79
N ALA A 73 0.59 1.47 6.18
CA ALA A 73 0.99 1.21 7.56
C ALA A 73 0.50 2.28 8.54
N ASP A 74 0.57 3.56 8.15
CA ASP A 74 0.08 4.67 8.97
C ASP A 74 -1.44 4.63 9.14
N ALA A 75 -2.16 4.41 8.03
CA ALA A 75 -3.61 4.26 8.02
C ALA A 75 -4.09 3.08 8.88
N LEU A 76 -3.47 1.90 8.74
CA LEU A 76 -3.74 0.73 9.59
C LEU A 76 -3.41 0.99 11.06
N GLY A 77 -2.33 1.74 11.32
CA GLY A 77 -1.89 2.07 12.66
C GLY A 77 -2.84 3.00 13.40
N GLY A 78 -3.50 3.92 12.69
CA GLY A 78 -4.56 4.79 13.23
C GLY A 78 -4.11 5.77 14.33
N LYS A 79 -2.80 5.97 14.51
CA LYS A 79 -2.22 6.72 15.64
C LYS A 79 -1.63 8.08 15.28
N SER A 80 -1.24 8.28 14.03
CA SER A 80 -0.68 9.56 13.61
C SER A 80 -1.80 10.59 13.43
N ALA A 81 -1.45 11.87 13.48
CA ALA A 81 -2.38 12.96 13.19
C ALA A 81 -2.96 12.90 11.76
N THR A 82 -2.31 12.17 10.85
CA THR A 82 -2.68 12.07 9.43
C THR A 82 -3.21 10.70 9.04
N ALA A 83 -3.37 9.74 9.97
CA ALA A 83 -3.73 8.37 9.64
C ALA A 83 -5.07 8.28 8.89
N ASN A 84 -6.02 9.14 9.25
CA ASN A 84 -7.32 9.20 8.60
C ASN A 84 -7.27 9.87 7.22
N LEU A 85 -6.25 10.66 6.90
CA LEU A 85 -6.14 11.38 5.62
C LEU A 85 -6.30 10.46 4.40
N PHE A 86 -5.80 9.22 4.54
CA PHE A 86 -5.83 8.23 3.48
C PHE A 86 -6.99 7.24 3.62
N ALA A 87 -7.54 7.08 4.83
CA ALA A 87 -8.53 6.05 5.16
C ALA A 87 -9.93 6.60 5.45
N ASP A 88 -10.16 7.91 5.47
CA ASP A 88 -11.48 8.51 5.62
C ASP A 88 -11.74 9.49 4.46
N PRO A 89 -12.72 9.21 3.58
CA PRO A 89 -13.04 10.11 2.47
C PRO A 89 -13.44 11.52 2.91
N ASN A 90 -13.88 11.70 4.17
CA ASN A 90 -14.29 12.98 4.72
C ASN A 90 -13.13 13.76 5.38
N SER A 91 -11.95 13.15 5.48
CA SER A 91 -10.77 13.78 6.08
C SER A 91 -10.01 14.70 5.12
N LEU A 92 -10.34 14.64 3.82
CA LEU A 92 -9.75 15.53 2.82
C LEU A 92 -10.33 16.94 3.01
N PRO A 93 -9.48 17.98 3.12
CA PRO A 93 -9.96 19.35 3.17
C PRO A 93 -10.75 19.66 1.90
N LEU A 94 -11.81 20.45 2.04
CA LEU A 94 -12.53 20.93 0.86
C LEU A 94 -11.60 21.81 0.02
N PRO A 95 -11.74 21.85 -1.32
CA PRO A 95 -10.91 22.72 -2.16
C PRO A 95 -10.91 24.19 -1.74
N SER A 96 -11.95 24.66 -1.05
CA SER A 96 -12.07 26.01 -0.49
C SER A 96 -11.29 26.23 0.81
N GLU A 97 -10.75 25.18 1.42
CA GLU A 97 -10.02 25.20 2.69
C GLU A 97 -8.49 25.08 2.50
N VAL A 98 -8.04 24.92 1.25
CA VAL A 98 -6.63 24.87 0.88
C VAL A 98 -6.27 26.21 0.25
N ASP A 99 -5.55 27.06 0.99
CA ASP A 99 -5.01 28.36 0.52
C ASP A 99 -3.91 28.20 -0.54
#